data_AF-Q07T45-F1
#
_entry.id   AF-Q07T45-F1
#
_cell.length_a   1.000
_cell.length_b   1.000
_cell.length_c   1.000
_cell.angle_alpha   90.00
_cell.angle_beta   90.00
_cell.angle_gamma   90.00
#
_symmetry.space_group_name_H-M   'P 1'
#
loop_
_entity.id
_entity.type
_entity.pdbx_description
1 polymer ?
#
loop_
_entity_poly.entity_id
_entity_poly.type
_entity_poly.pdbx_seq_one_letter_code
_entity_poly.pdbx_strand_id
1 'polypeptide(L)'
;MLAQGDLRLIALALIEAQPRHGYDIIKVLEEKTAGLYAPSPGVVYPTLTFLEDVGYLTSQPEGAKKLYVITTEGSAHLAQNRAIADAVLDRLTAFGERAVLMRQRGNDEAEAAAELPPLLRAALLNLHDVAAKRLADNPDIEAELVAILARAASDLRKA
;
A
#
# COMPACT_ATOMS: atom_id res chain seq x y z
N MET A 1 -5.25 10.86 -1.85
CA MET A 1 -5.94 10.28 -3.02
C MET A 1 -5.11 10.64 -4.24
N LEU A 2 -4.83 9.72 -5.17
CA LEU A 2 -4.09 10.04 -6.40
C LEU A 2 -4.89 11.04 -7.23
N ALA A 3 -4.28 12.15 -7.64
CA ALA A 3 -4.91 13.07 -8.57
C ALA A 3 -4.89 12.47 -9.98
N GLN A 4 -5.80 12.91 -10.86
CA GLN A 4 -5.85 12.41 -12.24
C GLN A 4 -4.54 12.69 -13.01
N GLY A 5 -3.83 13.77 -12.67
CA GLY A 5 -2.50 14.09 -13.22
C GLY A 5 -1.42 13.09 -12.79
N ASP A 6 -1.52 12.57 -11.56
CA ASP A 6 -0.55 11.60 -11.03
C ASP A 6 -0.63 10.29 -11.83
N LEU A 7 -1.84 9.81 -12.14
CA LEU A 7 -2.02 8.58 -12.90
C LEU A 7 -1.43 8.67 -14.31
N ARG A 8 -1.48 9.84 -14.95
CA ARG A 8 -0.89 10.05 -16.29
C ARG A 8 0.63 9.88 -16.24
N LEU A 9 1.29 10.52 -15.28
CA LEU A 9 2.74 10.44 -15.10
C LEU A 9 3.17 9.02 -14.71
N ILE A 10 2.41 8.37 -13.82
CA ILE A 10 2.67 6.99 -13.44
C ILE A 10 2.51 6.04 -14.63
N ALA A 11 1.43 6.18 -15.42
CA ALA A 11 1.22 5.35 -16.61
C ALA A 11 2.37 5.51 -17.62
N LEU A 12 2.82 6.74 -17.86
CA LEU A 12 4.01 7.01 -18.68
C LEU A 12 5.28 6.36 -18.11
N ALA A 13 5.55 6.55 -16.81
CA ALA A 13 6.72 5.99 -16.15
C ALA A 13 6.74 4.47 -16.18
N LEU A 14 5.58 3.84 -16.00
CA LEU A 14 5.46 2.41 -16.17
C LEU A 14 5.77 2.04 -17.62
N ILE A 15 5.05 2.58 -18.60
CA ILE A 15 5.22 2.22 -20.02
C ILE A 15 6.63 2.48 -20.55
N GLU A 16 7.34 3.50 -20.05
CA GLU A 16 8.75 3.73 -20.35
C GLU A 16 9.64 2.55 -19.93
N ALA A 17 9.41 1.99 -18.73
CA ALA A 17 10.21 0.87 -18.23
C ALA A 17 9.99 -0.42 -19.04
N GLN A 18 8.79 -0.63 -19.59
CA GLN A 18 8.50 -1.68 -20.59
C GLN A 18 7.13 -1.40 -21.25
N PRO A 19 6.95 -1.72 -22.54
CA PRO A 19 5.64 -1.70 -23.18
C PRO A 19 4.59 -2.48 -22.37
N ARG A 20 3.36 -1.95 -22.27
CA ARG A 20 2.30 -2.54 -21.44
C ARG A 20 0.92 -2.40 -22.06
N HIS A 21 0.04 -3.34 -21.73
CA HIS A 21 -1.39 -3.18 -21.95
C HIS A 21 -2.01 -2.35 -20.81
N GLY A 22 -3.19 -1.77 -21.05
CA GLY A 22 -3.88 -1.01 -20.02
C GLY A 22 -4.22 -1.83 -18.76
N TYR A 23 -4.52 -3.12 -18.92
CA TYR A 23 -4.73 -4.00 -17.77
C TYR A 23 -3.46 -4.26 -16.94
N ASP A 24 -2.29 -4.28 -17.59
CA ASP A 24 -1.02 -4.49 -16.89
C ASP A 24 -0.70 -3.30 -15.98
N ILE A 25 -1.10 -2.09 -16.37
CA ILE A 25 -0.99 -0.88 -15.53
C ILE A 25 -1.83 -1.02 -14.25
N ILE A 26 -3.06 -1.53 -14.36
CA ILE A 26 -3.93 -1.79 -13.21
C ILE A 26 -3.27 -2.78 -12.26
N LYS A 27 -2.81 -3.92 -12.80
CA LYS A 27 -2.16 -4.98 -12.01
C LYS A 27 -0.90 -4.50 -11.30
N VAL A 28 -0.01 -3.81 -12.01
CA VAL A 28 1.25 -3.33 -11.41
C VAL A 28 0.98 -2.37 -10.25
N LEU A 29 -0.05 -1.52 -10.35
CA LEU A 29 -0.41 -0.60 -9.27
C LEU A 29 -1.07 -1.30 -8.09
N GLU A 30 -1.90 -2.31 -8.35
CA GLU A 30 -2.45 -3.18 -7.32
C GLU A 30 -1.34 -3.93 -6.56
N GLU A 31 -0.39 -4.52 -7.29
CA GLU A 31 0.74 -5.25 -6.73
C GLU A 31 1.66 -4.35 -5.90
N LYS A 32 2.06 -3.18 -6.44
CA LYS A 32 2.90 -2.21 -5.72
C LYS A 32 2.27 -1.69 -4.44
N THR A 33 0.94 -1.67 -4.38
CA THR A 33 0.18 -1.24 -3.19
C THR A 33 -0.30 -2.41 -2.35
N ALA A 34 0.17 -3.63 -2.61
CA ALA A 34 -0.20 -4.85 -1.90
C ALA A 34 -1.72 -5.07 -1.80
N GLY A 35 -2.43 -4.76 -2.89
CA GLY A 35 -3.89 -4.89 -3.04
C GLY A 35 -4.71 -3.72 -2.48
N LEU A 36 -4.08 -2.68 -1.94
CA LEU A 36 -4.81 -1.55 -1.33
C LEU A 36 -5.41 -0.59 -2.37
N TYR A 37 -4.82 -0.53 -3.56
CA TYR A 37 -5.28 0.35 -4.61
C TYR A 37 -5.13 -0.28 -5.99
N ALA A 38 -6.26 -0.54 -6.62
CA ALA A 38 -6.35 -0.91 -8.03
C ALA A 38 -7.18 0.16 -8.76
N PRO A 39 -6.59 0.94 -9.68
CA PRO A 39 -7.36 1.90 -10.47
C PRO A 39 -8.35 1.15 -11.37
N SER A 40 -9.57 1.69 -11.51
CA SER A 40 -10.57 1.04 -12.35
C SER A 40 -10.23 1.16 -13.85
N PRO A 41 -10.67 0.21 -14.68
CA PRO A 41 -10.61 0.34 -16.14
C PRO A 41 -11.15 1.69 -16.64
N GLY A 42 -12.23 2.18 -16.05
CA GLY A 42 -12.86 3.46 -16.43
C GLY A 42 -12.01 4.70 -16.14
N VAL A 43 -10.91 4.58 -15.40
CA VAL A 43 -9.94 5.66 -15.19
C VAL A 43 -8.67 5.42 -16.00
N VAL A 44 -8.20 4.16 -16.08
CA VAL A 44 -6.97 3.82 -16.80
C VAL A 44 -7.12 3.99 -18.31
N TYR A 45 -8.16 3.44 -18.92
CA TYR A 45 -8.30 3.50 -20.38
C TYR A 45 -8.47 4.94 -20.90
N PRO A 46 -9.31 5.80 -20.31
CA PRO A 46 -9.35 7.21 -20.71
C PRO A 46 -8.02 7.95 -20.51
N THR A 47 -7.24 7.57 -19.49
CA THR A 47 -5.90 8.12 -19.27
C THR A 47 -4.94 7.73 -20.39
N LEU A 48 -4.96 6.47 -20.83
CA LEU A 48 -4.13 5.99 -21.93
C LEU A 48 -4.56 6.58 -23.27
N THR A 49 -5.88 6.71 -23.52
CA THR A 49 -6.41 7.41 -24.69
C THR A 49 -5.92 8.85 -24.72
N PHE A 50 -6.03 9.59 -23.62
CA PHE A 50 -5.53 10.96 -23.53
C PHE A 50 -4.03 11.03 -23.85
N LEU A 51 -3.21 10.14 -23.29
CA LEU A 51 -1.77 10.11 -23.51
C LEU A 51 -1.40 9.77 -24.96
N GLU A 52 -2.19 8.93 -25.63
CA GLU A 52 -2.08 8.64 -27.07
C GLU A 52 -2.49 9.87 -27.91
N ASP A 53 -3.60 10.53 -27.58
CA ASP A 53 -4.13 11.70 -28.29
C ASP A 53 -3.15 12.90 -28.25
N VAL A 54 -2.46 13.11 -27.11
CA VAL A 54 -1.44 14.16 -26.99
C VAL A 54 -0.07 13.74 -27.51
N GLY A 55 0.05 12.53 -28.08
CA GLY A 55 1.27 12.03 -28.71
C GLY A 55 2.36 11.57 -27.76
N TYR A 56 2.06 11.34 -26.47
CA TYR A 56 3.04 10.82 -25.50
C TYR A 56 3.14 9.29 -25.52
N LEU A 57 2.11 8.62 -26.02
CA LEU A 57 2.10 7.18 -26.26
C LEU A 57 1.73 6.90 -27.71
N THR A 58 2.14 5.73 -28.20
CA THR A 58 1.59 5.08 -29.38
C THR A 58 1.12 3.69 -29.00
N SER A 59 0.11 3.16 -29.72
CA SER A 59 -0.32 1.78 -29.53
C SER A 59 -0.15 0.94 -30.78
N GLN A 60 0.21 -0.33 -30.58
CA GLN A 60 0.22 -1.35 -31.61
C GLN A 60 -0.85 -2.41 -31.27
N PRO A 61 -1.58 -2.92 -32.27
CA PRO A 61 -2.52 -4.00 -32.05
C PRO A 61 -1.76 -5.29 -31.70
N GLU A 62 -2.09 -5.88 -30.56
CA GLU A 62 -1.59 -7.18 -30.12
C GLU A 62 -2.79 -8.09 -29.82
N GLY A 63 -3.24 -8.81 -30.86
CA GLY A 63 -4.48 -9.57 -30.82
C GLY A 63 -5.70 -8.69 -30.57
N ALA A 64 -6.43 -8.94 -29.48
CA ALA A 64 -7.61 -8.15 -29.10
C ALA A 64 -7.28 -6.94 -28.20
N LYS A 65 -6.01 -6.74 -27.84
CA LYS A 65 -5.57 -5.69 -26.92
C LYS A 65 -4.62 -4.72 -27.61
N LYS A 66 -4.48 -3.53 -27.02
CA LYS A 66 -3.50 -2.52 -27.43
C LYS A 66 -2.28 -2.61 -26.54
N LEU A 67 -1.10 -2.79 -27.14
CA LEU A 67 0.18 -2.64 -26.46
C LEU A 67 0.63 -1.19 -26.60
N TYR A 68 0.78 -0.49 -25.47
CA TYR A 68 1.22 0.91 -25.45
C TYR A 68 2.74 0.99 -25.32
N VAL A 69 3.33 1.91 -26.08
CA VAL A 69 4.75 2.22 -26.11
C VAL A 69 4.92 3.73 -25.96
N ILE A 70 5.92 4.16 -25.19
CA ILE A 70 6.23 5.57 -25.01
C ILE A 70 6.86 6.16 -26.28
N THR A 71 6.50 7.40 -26.63
CA THR A 71 7.10 8.14 -27.74
C THR A 71 8.31 8.95 -27.28
N THR A 72 9.02 9.57 -28.22
CA THR A 72 10.11 10.52 -27.91
C THR A 72 9.57 11.71 -27.12
N GLU A 73 8.42 12.25 -27.53
CA GLU A 73 7.73 13.37 -26.88
C GLU A 73 7.26 12.98 -25.47
N GLY A 74 6.71 11.77 -25.31
CA GLY A 74 6.31 11.24 -24.01
C GLY A 74 7.49 11.07 -23.07
N SER A 75 8.62 10.58 -23.59
CA SER A 75 9.86 10.42 -22.81
C SER A 75 10.42 11.77 -22.36
N ALA A 76 10.40 12.78 -23.24
CA ALA A 76 10.80 14.14 -22.89
C ALA A 76 9.87 14.78 -21.84
N HIS A 77 8.56 14.59 -21.98
CA HIS A 77 7.58 15.06 -20.99
C HIS A 77 7.77 14.38 -19.63
N LEU A 78 7.97 13.07 -19.62
CA LEU A 78 8.23 12.31 -18.41
C LEU A 78 9.55 12.74 -17.75
N ALA A 79 10.61 12.96 -18.52
CA ALA A 79 11.90 13.43 -18.00
C ALA A 79 11.77 14.77 -17.26
N GLN A 80 10.97 15.71 -17.78
CA GLN A 80 10.68 17.00 -17.12
C GLN A 80 9.90 16.84 -15.82
N ASN A 81 9.15 15.74 -15.67
CA ASN A 81 8.27 15.47 -14.52
C ASN A 81 8.75 14.27 -13.68
N ARG A 82 9.98 13.81 -13.90
CA ARG A 82 10.51 12.56 -13.31
C ARG A 82 10.42 12.56 -11.79
N ALA A 83 10.85 13.66 -11.17
CA ALA A 83 10.82 13.80 -9.71
C ALA A 83 9.41 13.65 -9.13
N ILE A 84 8.38 14.10 -9.86
CA ILE A 84 6.98 13.97 -9.45
C ILE A 84 6.52 12.52 -9.62
N ALA A 85 6.81 11.91 -10.79
CA ALA A 85 6.45 10.53 -11.07
C ALA A 85 7.06 9.55 -10.04
N ASP A 86 8.35 9.71 -9.76
CA ASP A 86 9.09 8.89 -8.80
C ASP A 86 8.54 9.09 -7.39
N ALA A 87 8.34 10.32 -6.95
CA ALA A 87 7.79 10.61 -5.61
C ALA A 87 6.38 10.02 -5.39
N VAL A 88 5.56 9.94 -6.45
CA VAL A 88 4.23 9.32 -6.36
C VAL A 88 4.36 7.79 -6.33
N LEU A 89 5.21 7.21 -7.18
CA LEU A 89 5.48 5.76 -7.17
C LEU A 89 6.03 5.29 -5.82
N ASP A 90 7.01 6.00 -5.27
CA ASP A 90 7.61 5.72 -3.97
C ASP A 90 6.55 5.74 -2.85
N ARG A 91 5.65 6.72 -2.89
CA ARG A 91 4.55 6.81 -1.91
C ARG A 91 3.60 5.62 -2.02
N LEU A 92 3.29 5.16 -3.23
CA LEU A 92 2.45 3.99 -3.45
C LEU A 92 3.11 2.71 -2.92
N THR A 93 4.41 2.54 -3.20
CA THR A 93 5.17 1.40 -2.72
C THR A 93 5.30 1.41 -1.19
N ALA A 94 5.67 2.54 -0.58
CA ALA A 94 5.76 2.66 0.87
C ALA A 94 4.41 2.36 1.56
N PHE A 95 3.30 2.73 0.93
CA PHE A 95 1.97 2.41 1.43
C PHE A 95 1.67 0.91 1.37
N GLY A 96 2.03 0.24 0.26
CA GLY A 96 1.94 -1.21 0.12
C GLY A 96 2.78 -1.97 1.15
N GLU A 97 4.06 -1.60 1.29
CA GLU A 97 4.99 -2.20 2.26
C GLU A 97 4.48 -2.07 3.69
N ARG A 98 3.96 -0.91 4.05
CA ARG A 98 3.40 -0.68 5.39
C ARG A 98 2.17 -1.54 5.66
N ALA A 99 1.30 -1.76 4.67
CA ALA A 99 0.17 -2.66 4.84
C ALA A 99 0.57 -4.13 4.93
N VAL A 100 1.60 -4.54 4.18
CA VAL A 100 2.18 -5.90 4.31
C VAL A 100 2.71 -6.09 5.72
N LEU A 101 3.49 -5.15 6.24
CA LEU A 101 4.03 -5.21 7.60
C LEU A 101 2.93 -5.29 8.66
N MET A 102 1.86 -4.48 8.51
CA MET A 102 0.74 -4.52 9.46
C MET A 102 -0.03 -5.85 9.41
N ARG A 103 -0.23 -6.43 8.21
CA ARG A 103 -0.84 -7.76 8.08
C ARG A 103 0.04 -8.86 8.65
N GLN A 104 1.34 -8.81 8.42
CA GLN A 104 2.29 -9.76 8.99
C GLN A 104 2.29 -9.70 10.51
N ARG A 105 2.41 -8.51 11.10
CA ARG A 105 2.31 -8.35 12.56
C ARG A 105 0.99 -8.86 13.13
N GLY A 106 -0.13 -8.52 12.50
CA GLY A 106 -1.43 -9.02 12.94
C GLY A 106 -1.55 -10.54 12.84
N ASN A 107 -0.95 -11.15 11.80
CA ASN A 107 -0.90 -12.60 11.67
C ASN A 107 0.02 -13.23 12.72
N ASP A 108 1.21 -12.68 12.94
CA ASP A 108 2.18 -13.18 13.94
C ASP A 108 1.58 -13.10 15.36
N GLU A 109 0.89 -12.00 15.69
CA GLU A 109 0.17 -11.83 16.96
C GLU A 109 -1.01 -12.79 17.08
N ALA A 110 -1.77 -13.02 16.01
CA ALA A 110 -2.88 -13.97 15.99
C ALA A 110 -2.40 -15.42 16.11
N GLU A 111 -1.28 -15.76 15.46
CA GLU A 111 -0.63 -17.06 15.52
C GLU A 111 -0.07 -17.32 16.92
N ALA A 112 0.69 -16.37 17.49
CA ALA A 112 1.17 -16.44 18.86
C ALA A 112 0.01 -16.56 19.87
N ALA A 113 -1.10 -15.85 19.66
CA ALA A 113 -2.28 -15.97 20.51
C ALA A 113 -3.04 -17.30 20.33
N ALA A 114 -2.96 -17.93 19.14
CA ALA A 114 -3.57 -19.23 18.86
C ALA A 114 -2.80 -20.39 19.51
N GLU A 115 -1.48 -20.24 19.72
CA GLU A 115 -0.67 -21.19 20.48
C GLU A 115 -1.00 -21.20 21.98
N LEU A 116 -1.67 -20.17 22.51
CA LEU A 116 -2.03 -20.07 23.92
C LEU A 116 -3.27 -20.91 24.27
N PRO A 117 -3.29 -21.58 25.44
CA PRO A 117 -4.50 -22.22 25.96
C PRO A 117 -5.68 -21.23 26.05
N PRO A 118 -6.94 -21.66 25.80
CA PRO A 118 -8.09 -20.75 25.67
C PRO A 118 -8.30 -19.78 26.84
N LEU A 119 -8.06 -20.24 28.06
CA LEU A 119 -8.22 -19.41 29.26
C LEU A 119 -7.15 -18.32 29.36
N LEU A 120 -5.91 -18.64 28.98
CA LEU A 120 -4.81 -17.66 28.98
C LEU A 120 -5.01 -16.61 27.89
N ARG A 121 -5.45 -17.04 26.71
CA ARG A 121 -5.82 -16.13 25.62
C ARG A 121 -6.93 -15.16 26.03
N ALA A 122 -8.01 -15.66 26.65
CA ALA A 122 -9.11 -14.83 27.12
C ALA A 122 -8.67 -13.81 28.20
N ALA A 123 -7.79 -14.21 29.11
CA ALA A 123 -7.24 -13.33 30.14
C ALA A 123 -6.41 -12.17 29.53
N LEU A 124 -5.57 -12.46 28.54
CA LEU A 124 -4.77 -11.44 27.86
C LEU A 124 -5.63 -10.48 27.02
N LEU A 125 -6.66 -10.97 26.33
CA LEU A 125 -7.60 -10.11 25.59
C LEU A 125 -8.35 -9.17 26.54
N ASN A 126 -8.86 -9.69 27.66
CA ASN A 126 -9.50 -8.85 28.67
C ASN A 126 -8.54 -7.80 29.25
N LEU A 127 -7.28 -8.15 29.50
CA LEU A 127 -6.26 -7.21 29.96
C LEU A 127 -6.00 -6.10 28.93
N HIS A 128 -5.86 -6.47 27.65
CA HIS A 128 -5.70 -5.53 26.54
C HIS A 128 -6.88 -4.56 26.47
N ASP A 129 -8.12 -5.07 26.48
CA ASP A 129 -9.33 -4.25 26.32
C ASP A 129 -9.50 -3.26 27.48
N VAL A 130 -9.22 -3.70 28.72
CA VAL A 130 -9.27 -2.83 29.90
C VAL A 130 -8.18 -1.76 29.81
N ALA A 131 -6.95 -2.11 29.43
CA ALA A 131 -5.85 -1.17 29.31
C ALA A 131 -6.12 -0.12 28.21
N ALA A 132 -6.56 -0.56 27.04
CA ALA A 132 -6.89 0.31 25.90
C ALA A 132 -8.03 1.28 26.24
N LYS A 133 -9.11 0.78 26.87
CA LYS A 133 -10.23 1.60 27.30
C LYS A 133 -9.78 2.67 28.30
N ARG A 134 -8.99 2.28 29.30
CA ARG A 134 -8.55 3.20 30.36
C ARG A 134 -7.64 4.30 29.79
N LEU A 135 -6.76 3.96 28.84
CA LEU A 135 -5.90 4.93 28.16
C LEU A 135 -6.69 5.89 27.28
N ALA A 136 -7.74 5.41 26.61
CA ALA A 136 -8.66 6.26 25.84
C ALA A 136 -9.44 7.22 26.75
N ASP A 137 -9.88 6.76 27.92
CA ASP A 137 -10.60 7.57 28.92
C ASP A 137 -9.67 8.59 29.62
N ASN A 138 -8.39 8.24 29.83
CA ASN A 138 -7.40 9.13 30.44
C ASN A 138 -5.99 8.87 29.87
N PRO A 139 -5.51 9.69 28.92
CA PRO A 139 -4.18 9.51 28.32
C PRO A 139 -3.00 9.62 29.30
N ASP A 140 -3.15 10.34 30.42
CA ASP A 140 -2.05 10.60 31.36
C ASP A 140 -1.60 9.36 32.14
N ILE A 141 -2.36 8.25 32.09
CA ILE A 141 -2.05 7.02 32.83
C ILE A 141 -1.05 6.11 32.11
N GLU A 142 -0.58 6.47 30.91
CA GLU A 142 0.26 5.62 30.07
C GLU A 142 1.46 5.05 30.83
N ALA A 143 2.20 5.90 31.54
CA ALA A 143 3.36 5.50 32.32
C ALA A 143 3.02 4.51 33.46
N GLU A 144 1.86 4.69 34.09
CA GLU A 144 1.38 3.77 35.14
C GLU A 144 1.01 2.41 34.56
N LEU A 145 0.27 2.38 33.43
CA LEU A 145 -0.09 1.13 32.75
C LEU A 145 1.15 0.35 32.31
N VAL A 146 2.15 1.04 31.75
CA VAL A 146 3.43 0.43 31.37
C VAL A 146 4.12 -0.20 32.58
N ALA A 147 4.15 0.50 33.72
CA ALA A 147 4.76 -0.03 34.94
C ALA A 147 4.05 -1.29 35.47
N ILE A 148 2.70 -1.32 35.41
CA ILE A 148 1.89 -2.48 35.80
C ILE A 148 2.21 -3.69 34.91
N LEU A 149 2.20 -3.50 33.59
CA LEU A 149 2.46 -4.57 32.62
C LEU A 149 3.90 -5.09 32.73
N ALA A 150 4.88 -4.19 32.91
CA ALA A 150 6.28 -4.56 33.10
C ALA A 150 6.49 -5.40 34.37
N ARG A 151 5.78 -5.07 35.46
CA ARG A 151 5.80 -5.89 36.69
C ARG A 151 5.20 -7.27 36.45
N ALA A 152 4.02 -7.35 35.83
CA ALA A 152 3.39 -8.64 35.51
C ALA A 152 4.31 -9.53 34.63
N ALA A 153 4.97 -8.96 33.63
CA ALA A 153 5.93 -9.68 32.79
C ALA A 153 7.20 -10.12 33.54
N SER A 154 7.64 -9.38 34.56
CA SER A 154 8.73 -9.78 35.44
C SER A 154 8.34 -10.95 36.34
N ASP A 155 7.11 -10.94 36.87
CA ASP A 155 6.63 -11.99 37.76
C ASP A 155 6.43 -13.31 36.99
N LEU A 156 5.89 -13.25 35.77
CA LEU A 156 5.78 -14.40 34.88
C LEU A 156 7.14 -15.01 34.51
N ARG A 157 8.20 -14.20 34.36
CA ARG A 157 9.56 -14.69 34.09
C ARG A 157 10.17 -15.48 35.25
N LYS A 158 9.63 -15.36 36.46
CA LYS A 158 10.12 -16.00 37.68
C LYS A 158 9.28 -17.22 38.09
N ALA A 159 8.13 -17.44 37.46
CA ALA A 159 7.19 -18.53 37.73
C ALA A 159 7.60 -19.80 36.96
#